data_AF-A0A7X9UEV3-F1
#
_entry.id   AF-A0A7X9UEV3-F1
#
_cell.length_a   1.000
_cell.length_b   1.000
_cell.length_c   1.000
_cell.angle_alpha   90.00
_cell.angle_beta   90.00
_cell.angle_gamma   90.00
#
_symmetry.space_group_name_H-M   'P 1'
#
loop_
_entity.id
_entity.type
_entity.pdbx_description
1 polymer ?
#
loop_
_entity_poly.entity_id
_entity_poly.type
_entity_poly.pdbx_seq_one_letter_code
_entity_poly.pdbx_strand_id
1 'polypeptide(L)'
;MIHKSGLTTENYATLEDEFIVYIYDSLRWLDTWNPSTGMRCSGLNNYGITVIEEQDVLLKFYQLIRAWMDLFSHATDPIVLTGNYCFDGEEQKGYYEKLVYNKLELINELHKLANMAKYAEINGRCIVHFGI
;
A
#
# COMPACT_ATOMS: atom_id res chain seq x y z
N MET A 1 -0.03 6.22 -23.12
CA MET A 1 0.12 4.75 -22.99
C MET A 1 1.46 4.48 -22.29
N ILE A 2 1.46 4.46 -20.95
CA ILE A 2 2.67 4.42 -20.11
C ILE A 2 3.06 2.95 -19.89
N HIS A 3 3.32 2.21 -20.96
CA HIS A 3 3.89 0.86 -20.86
C HIS A 3 4.76 0.61 -22.10
N LYS A 4 6.01 1.05 -22.04
CA LYS A 4 7.07 0.48 -22.86
C LYS A 4 8.28 0.33 -21.94
N SER A 5 8.56 -0.88 -21.49
CA SER A 5 9.79 -1.37 -20.82
C SER A 5 9.88 -1.53 -19.29
N GLY A 6 8.87 -1.19 -18.47
CA GLY A 6 9.07 -1.10 -17.00
C GLY A 6 8.55 -2.25 -16.10
N LEU A 7 7.46 -2.93 -16.46
CA LEU A 7 6.76 -3.84 -15.55
C LEU A 7 6.81 -5.27 -16.09
N THR A 8 7.70 -6.09 -15.54
CA THR A 8 7.71 -7.54 -15.72
C THR A 8 6.76 -8.20 -14.72
N THR A 9 6.37 -9.45 -14.95
CA THR A 9 5.53 -10.26 -14.05
C THR A 9 6.13 -10.53 -12.67
N GLU A 10 7.36 -10.08 -12.41
CA GLU A 10 8.08 -10.28 -11.14
C GLU A 10 8.21 -8.98 -10.32
N ASN A 11 7.85 -7.83 -10.89
CA ASN A 11 8.07 -6.52 -10.29
C ASN A 11 6.74 -5.82 -9.91
N TYR A 12 5.83 -6.56 -9.28
CA TYR A 12 4.62 -6.02 -8.70
C TYR A 12 4.28 -6.70 -7.37
N ALA A 13 3.55 -5.97 -6.53
CA ALA A 13 2.91 -6.48 -5.32
C ALA A 13 1.42 -6.14 -5.41
N THR A 14 0.58 -7.00 -4.84
CA THR A 14 -0.88 -6.83 -4.81
C THR A 14 -1.33 -6.76 -3.36
N LEU A 15 -2.00 -5.67 -3.00
CA LEU A 15 -2.62 -5.49 -1.69
C LEU A 15 -4.09 -5.17 -1.92
N GLU A 16 -4.96 -5.73 -1.10
CA GLU A 16 -6.39 -5.43 -1.13
C GLU A 16 -6.64 -3.97 -0.73
N ASP A 17 -7.65 -3.37 -1.34
CA ASP A 17 -8.04 -1.98 -1.18
C ASP A 17 -8.33 -1.64 0.29
N GLU A 18 -9.05 -2.53 0.97
CA GLU A 18 -9.40 -2.40 2.39
C GLU A 18 -8.17 -2.43 3.29
N PHE A 19 -7.12 -3.17 2.90
CA PHE A 19 -5.86 -3.18 3.62
C PHE A 19 -5.12 -1.86 3.45
N ILE A 20 -5.11 -1.30 2.23
CA ILE A 20 -4.54 0.04 1.97
C ILE A 20 -5.27 1.11 2.78
N VAL A 21 -6.61 1.03 2.86
CA VAL A 21 -7.42 1.91 3.71
C VAL A 21 -7.04 1.77 5.19
N TYR A 22 -6.83 0.54 5.68
CA TYR A 22 -6.44 0.28 7.06
C TYR A 22 -5.11 0.96 7.45
N ILE A 23 -4.12 0.96 6.56
CA ILE A 23 -2.79 1.57 6.81
C ILE A 23 -2.66 3.01 6.30
N TYR A 24 -3.75 3.61 5.80
CA TYR A 24 -3.73 4.82 5.00
C TYR A 24 -3.08 6.04 5.69
N ASP A 25 -3.29 6.18 7.00
CA ASP A 25 -2.69 7.27 7.77
C ASP A 25 -1.15 7.25 7.73
N SER A 26 -0.56 6.05 7.81
CA SER A 26 0.90 5.91 7.72
C SER A 26 1.43 6.10 6.30
N LEU A 27 0.62 5.78 5.27
CA LEU A 27 0.95 6.08 3.88
C LEU A 27 1.00 7.59 3.61
N ARG A 28 0.14 8.39 4.25
CA ARG A 28 0.14 9.87 4.10
C ARG A 28 1.44 10.54 4.52
N TRP A 29 2.34 9.85 5.20
CA TRP A 29 3.65 10.42 5.54
C TRP A 29 4.61 10.45 4.35
N LEU A 30 4.25 9.88 3.21
CA LEU A 30 5.06 9.90 1.99
C LEU A 30 4.74 11.13 1.16
N ASP A 31 5.76 11.89 0.76
CA ASP A 31 5.62 12.95 -0.22
C ASP A 31 5.68 12.34 -1.63
N THR A 32 4.53 12.29 -2.31
CA THR A 32 4.37 11.59 -3.59
C THR A 32 4.07 12.55 -4.72
N TRP A 33 4.08 12.05 -5.96
CA TRP A 33 3.78 12.83 -7.15
C TRP A 33 2.65 12.21 -7.96
N ASN A 34 1.72 13.02 -8.44
CA ASN A 34 0.68 12.61 -9.39
C ASN A 34 1.05 13.10 -10.80
N PRO A 35 1.43 12.21 -11.73
CA PRO A 35 1.83 12.61 -13.08
C PRO A 35 0.68 13.17 -13.92
N SER A 36 -0.57 12.83 -13.62
CA SER A 36 -1.74 13.30 -14.37
C SER A 36 -2.08 14.76 -14.07
N THR A 37 -1.75 15.23 -12.85
CA THR A 37 -2.01 16.63 -12.45
C THR A 37 -0.73 17.47 -12.36
N GLY A 38 0.44 16.83 -12.37
CA GLY A 38 1.73 17.50 -12.19
C GLY A 38 1.98 18.02 -10.77
N MET A 39 1.19 17.59 -9.78
CA MET A 39 1.25 18.09 -8.41
C MET A 39 1.90 17.08 -7.45
N ARG A 40 2.58 17.61 -6.43
CA ARG A 40 2.97 16.83 -5.24
C ARG A 40 1.75 16.55 -4.36
N CYS A 41 1.73 15.37 -3.77
CA CYS A 41 0.66 14.87 -2.92
C CYS A 41 1.25 14.21 -1.67
N SER A 42 0.37 13.83 -0.74
CA SER A 42 0.72 13.09 0.47
C SER A 42 0.03 11.71 0.41
N GLY A 43 0.84 10.66 0.50
CA GLY A 43 0.40 9.27 0.41
C GLY A 43 -0.02 8.81 -0.99
N LEU A 44 -0.86 7.77 -1.03
CA LEU A 44 -1.38 7.19 -2.27
C LEU A 44 -2.69 7.87 -2.67
N ASN A 45 -2.84 8.14 -3.97
CA ASN A 45 -4.07 8.64 -4.54
C ASN A 45 -5.03 7.47 -4.81
N ASN A 46 -6.22 7.51 -4.21
CA ASN A 46 -7.22 6.44 -4.37
C ASN A 46 -7.80 6.38 -5.79
N TYR A 47 -7.93 7.52 -6.48
CA TYR A 47 -8.63 7.60 -7.78
C TYR A 47 -7.69 7.92 -8.95
N GLY A 48 -6.38 7.74 -8.76
CA GLY A 48 -5.41 8.18 -9.74
C GLY A 48 -4.01 7.62 -9.53
N ILE A 49 -3.18 7.85 -10.53
CA ILE A 49 -1.80 7.37 -10.51
C ILE A 49 -1.00 8.12 -9.44
N THR A 50 -0.22 7.37 -8.68
CA THR A 50 0.79 7.90 -7.76
C THR A 50 2.16 7.36 -8.15
N VAL A 51 3.16 8.23 -8.16
CA VAL A 51 4.56 7.88 -8.39
C VAL A 51 5.37 8.23 -7.14
N ILE A 52 6.22 7.29 -6.72
CA ILE A 52 7.19 7.46 -5.64
C ILE A 52 8.58 7.28 -6.26
N GLU A 53 9.36 8.35 -6.34
CA GLU A 53 10.63 8.36 -7.09
C GLU A 53 11.81 9.02 -6.35
N GLU A 54 11.53 9.85 -5.36
CA GLU A 54 12.58 10.47 -4.55
C GLU A 54 13.23 9.43 -3.63
N GLN A 55 14.57 9.41 -3.58
CA GLN A 55 15.33 8.36 -2.91
C GLN A 55 15.01 8.27 -1.42
N ASP A 56 14.90 9.40 -0.74
CA ASP A 56 14.56 9.49 0.69
C ASP A 56 13.11 9.06 0.96
N VAL A 57 12.17 9.37 0.06
CA VAL A 57 10.78 8.91 0.14
C VAL A 57 10.69 7.40 -0.08
N LEU A 58 11.43 6.85 -1.05
CA LEU A 58 11.53 5.40 -1.27
C LEU A 58 12.14 4.66 -0.08
N LEU A 59 13.19 5.22 0.52
CA LEU A 59 13.78 4.69 1.75
C LEU A 59 12.79 4.71 2.91
N LYS A 60 12.06 5.81 3.09
CA LYS A 60 11.00 5.93 4.10
C LYS A 60 9.88 4.92 3.86
N PHE A 61 9.45 4.74 2.61
CA PHE A 61 8.43 3.77 2.26
C PHE A 61 8.87 2.34 2.57
N TYR A 62 10.09 1.97 2.20
CA TYR A 62 10.69 0.69 2.58
C TYR A 62 10.65 0.46 4.10
N GLN A 63 11.03 1.46 4.89
CA GLN A 63 11.02 1.38 6.36
C GLN A 63 9.62 1.21 6.94
N LEU A 64 8.62 1.92 6.39
CA LEU A 64 7.21 1.75 6.79
C LEU A 64 6.72 0.34 6.51
N ILE A 65 7.00 -0.21 5.32
CA ILE A 65 6.61 -1.58 4.96
C ILE A 65 7.25 -2.58 5.91
N ARG A 66 8.53 -2.41 6.24
CA ARG A 66 9.22 -3.26 7.22
C ARG A 66 8.57 -3.18 8.60
N ALA A 67 8.18 -1.99 9.06
CA ALA A 67 7.48 -1.82 10.33
C ALA A 67 6.09 -2.50 10.32
N TRP A 68 5.35 -2.44 9.22
CA TRP A 68 4.09 -3.18 9.07
C TRP A 68 4.33 -4.69 9.11
N MET A 69 5.34 -5.20 8.39
CA MET A 69 5.68 -6.63 8.42
C MET A 69 6.00 -7.09 9.84
N ASP A 70 6.82 -6.33 10.58
CA ASP A 70 7.17 -6.66 11.96
C ASP A 70 5.92 -6.66 12.85
N LEU A 71 5.06 -5.65 12.73
CA LEU A 71 3.78 -5.56 13.46
C LEU A 71 2.87 -6.77 13.18
N PHE A 72 2.60 -7.06 11.91
CA PHE A 72 1.70 -8.15 11.50
C PHE A 72 2.32 -9.54 11.74
N SER A 73 3.64 -9.64 11.87
CA SER A 73 4.29 -10.89 12.29
C SER A 73 3.89 -11.34 13.70
N HIS A 74 3.42 -10.43 14.55
CA HIS A 74 2.91 -10.74 15.88
C HIS A 74 1.42 -11.14 15.92
N ALA A 75 0.69 -10.99 14.81
CA ALA A 75 -0.72 -11.36 14.74
C ALA A 75 -0.91 -12.90 14.74
N THR A 76 -2.11 -13.35 15.07
CA THR A 76 -2.56 -14.73 14.83
C THR A 76 -2.72 -15.01 13.34
N ASP A 77 -2.87 -16.27 12.96
CA ASP A 77 -3.31 -16.66 11.62
C ASP A 77 -4.72 -17.28 11.72
N PRO A 78 -5.76 -16.71 11.06
CA PRO A 78 -5.70 -15.50 10.22
C PRO A 78 -5.51 -14.22 11.03
N ILE A 79 -5.06 -13.16 10.34
CA ILE A 79 -5.07 -11.80 10.87
C ILE A 79 -6.50 -11.26 10.74
N VAL A 80 -7.05 -10.73 11.82
CA VAL A 80 -8.36 -10.08 11.82
C VAL A 80 -8.19 -8.61 12.20
N LEU A 81 -8.51 -7.72 11.27
CA LEU A 81 -8.41 -6.27 11.43
C LEU A 81 -9.81 -5.63 11.42
N THR A 82 -9.93 -4.51 12.12
CA THR A 82 -11.14 -3.68 12.09
C THR A 82 -11.16 -2.87 10.80
N GLY A 83 -12.18 -3.08 9.96
CA GLY A 83 -12.42 -2.32 8.74
C GLY A 83 -13.30 -1.10 8.95
N ASN A 84 -14.00 -0.66 7.90
CA ASN A 84 -14.82 0.54 7.94
C ASN A 84 -16.04 0.36 8.85
N TYR A 85 -16.59 1.49 9.33
CA TYR A 85 -17.86 1.50 10.04
C TYR A 85 -19.01 1.55 9.02
N CYS A 86 -19.87 0.55 9.07
CA CYS A 86 -20.99 0.33 8.16
C CYS A 86 -22.30 0.27 8.94
N PHE A 87 -23.43 0.41 8.24
CA PHE A 87 -24.76 0.26 8.81
C PHE A 87 -25.46 -0.93 8.17
N ASP A 88 -26.17 -1.73 8.97
CA ASP A 88 -27.16 -2.63 8.39
C ASP A 88 -28.34 -1.78 7.88
N GLY A 89 -28.70 -1.99 6.61
CA GLY A 89 -29.77 -1.21 5.98
C GLY A 89 -31.15 -1.42 6.60
N GLU A 90 -31.29 -2.46 7.45
CA GLU A 90 -32.56 -2.89 8.03
C GLU A 90 -32.79 -2.37 9.45
N GLU A 91 -31.77 -2.36 10.32
CA GLU A 91 -31.94 -2.02 11.74
C GLU A 91 -31.27 -0.70 12.15
N GLN A 92 -30.57 -0.01 11.22
CA GLN A 92 -29.70 1.14 11.49
C GLN A 92 -28.66 0.87 12.60
N LYS A 93 -28.32 -0.40 12.84
CA LYS A 93 -27.25 -0.75 13.76
C LYS A 93 -25.94 -0.65 13.00
N GLY A 94 -25.06 0.18 13.52
CA GLY A 94 -23.73 0.28 12.96
C GLY A 94 -22.82 -0.83 13.49
N TYR A 95 -21.92 -1.28 12.62
CA TYR A 95 -20.92 -2.29 12.93
C TYR A 95 -19.62 -1.96 12.20
N TYR A 96 -18.49 -2.42 12.75
CA TYR A 96 -17.23 -2.40 12.02
C TYR A 96 -17.09 -3.67 11.20
N GLU A 97 -16.66 -3.52 9.95
CA GLU A 97 -16.23 -4.63 9.12
C GLU A 97 -15.09 -5.40 9.77
N LYS A 98 -14.98 -6.67 9.42
CA LYS A 98 -13.86 -7.53 9.82
C LYS A 98 -13.09 -7.91 8.56
N LEU A 99 -11.90 -7.35 8.42
CA LEU A 99 -10.98 -7.71 7.36
C LEU A 99 -10.20 -8.93 7.82
N VAL A 100 -10.21 -10.01 7.02
CA VAL A 100 -9.61 -11.29 7.38
C VAL A 100 -8.56 -11.65 6.34
N TYR A 101 -7.30 -11.71 6.77
CA TYR A 101 -6.17 -11.99 5.89
C TYR A 101 -5.47 -13.28 6.28
N ASN A 102 -5.07 -14.07 5.28
CA ASN A 102 -4.05 -15.09 5.49
C ASN A 102 -2.73 -14.42 5.84
N LYS A 103 -2.16 -14.75 7.00
CA LYS A 103 -0.97 -14.08 7.50
C LYS A 103 0.23 -14.25 6.57
N LEU A 104 0.45 -15.46 6.06
CA LEU A 104 1.60 -15.77 5.21
C LEU A 104 1.50 -15.02 3.88
N GLU A 105 0.33 -15.00 3.26
CA GLU A 105 0.10 -14.32 1.98
C GLU A 105 0.30 -12.80 2.11
N LEU A 106 -0.29 -12.17 3.13
CA LEU A 106 -0.13 -10.73 3.35
C LEU A 106 1.34 -10.36 3.62
N ILE A 107 2.04 -11.12 4.47
CA ILE A 107 3.46 -10.87 4.74
C ILE A 107 4.31 -11.05 3.47
N ASN A 108 3.97 -12.01 2.60
CA ASN A 108 4.67 -12.20 1.34
C ASN A 108 4.47 -11.02 0.37
N GLU A 109 3.25 -10.47 0.25
CA GLU A 109 3.00 -9.29 -0.58
C GLU A 109 3.70 -8.04 -0.05
N LEU A 110 3.69 -7.84 1.28
CA LEU A 110 4.48 -6.77 1.91
C LEU A 110 5.99 -6.96 1.68
N HIS A 111 6.49 -8.19 1.72
CA HIS A 111 7.90 -8.48 1.42
C HIS A 111 8.24 -8.12 -0.04
N LYS A 112 7.39 -8.47 -1.00
CA LYS A 112 7.57 -8.07 -2.41
C LYS A 112 7.63 -6.55 -2.54
N LEU A 113 6.68 -5.84 -1.93
CA LEU A 113 6.61 -4.39 -1.97
C LEU A 113 7.85 -3.74 -1.33
N ALA A 114 8.35 -4.27 -0.21
CA ALA A 114 9.59 -3.81 0.41
C ALA A 114 10.79 -3.99 -0.52
N ASN A 115 10.93 -5.15 -1.17
CA ASN A 115 12.00 -5.40 -2.12
C ASN A 115 11.93 -4.46 -3.32
N MET A 116 10.73 -4.18 -3.83
CA MET A 116 10.53 -3.20 -4.90
C MET A 116 10.97 -1.79 -4.46
N ALA A 117 10.58 -1.34 -3.26
CA ALA A 117 10.96 -0.02 -2.74
C ALA A 117 12.47 0.10 -2.55
N LYS A 118 13.11 -0.93 -1.98
CA LYS A 118 14.56 -0.96 -1.80
C LYS A 118 15.32 -1.02 -3.13
N TYR A 119 14.84 -1.80 -4.08
CA TYR A 119 15.41 -1.86 -5.41
C TYR A 119 15.31 -0.52 -6.12
N ALA A 120 14.15 0.14 -6.05
CA ALA A 120 13.93 1.44 -6.66
C ALA A 120 14.86 2.52 -6.07
N GLU A 121 15.00 2.53 -4.75
CA GLU A 121 15.89 3.43 -4.01
C GLU A 121 17.35 3.30 -4.48
N ILE A 122 17.89 2.08 -4.53
CA ILE A 122 19.30 1.84 -4.88
C ILE A 122 19.58 2.12 -6.37
N ASN A 123 18.61 1.86 -7.25
CA ASN A 123 18.82 1.85 -8.70
C ASN A 123 18.24 3.08 -9.42
N GLY A 124 17.80 4.10 -8.69
CA GLY A 124 17.19 5.31 -9.27
C GLY A 124 15.96 4.99 -10.11
N ARG A 125 15.09 4.10 -9.63
CA ARG A 125 13.80 3.77 -10.25
C ARG A 125 12.66 4.36 -9.40
N CYS A 126 11.43 4.20 -9.88
CA CYS A 126 10.24 4.61 -9.16
C CYS A 126 9.28 3.44 -8.91
N ILE A 127 8.37 3.64 -7.96
CA ILE A 127 7.18 2.82 -7.78
C ILE A 127 5.98 3.57 -8.38
N VAL A 128 5.13 2.84 -9.09
CA VAL A 128 3.87 3.35 -9.65
C VAL A 128 2.71 2.60 -9.02
N HIS A 129 1.76 3.36 -8.46
CA HIS A 129 0.48 2.88 -7.96
C HIS A 129 -0.64 3.37 -8.89
N PHE A 130 -1.58 2.49 -9.22
CA PHE A 130 -2.62 2.75 -10.24
C PHE A 130 -3.98 3.19 -9.68
N GLY A 131 -4.07 3.46 -8.38
CA GLY A 131 -5.34 3.72 -7.71
C GLY A 131 -5.87 2.48 -7.00
N ILE A 132 -6.94 2.72 -6.22
CA ILE A 132 -7.76 1.78 -5.47
C ILE A 132 -9.10 1.71 -6.22
#